data_AF-R6YRE2-F1
#
_entry.id   AF-R6YRE2-F1
#
_cell.length_a   1.000
_cell.length_b   1.000
_cell.length_c   1.000
_cell.angle_alpha   90.00
_cell.angle_beta   90.00
_cell.angle_gamma   90.00
#
_symmetry.space_group_name_H-M   'P 1'
#
loop_
_entity.id
_entity.type
_entity.pdbx_description
1 polymer ?
#
loop_
_entity_poly.entity_id
_entity_poly.type
_entity_poly.pdbx_seq_one_letter_code
_entity_poly.pdbx_strand_id
1 'polypeptide(L)'
;MGDAYQLVVFDKKEDGLREETSGAVKLQGEKGDVKLTVAPLGSGSREFLVYALPQSVFESLENGLDGMLEEDFMTVKSDYDRYFLMDVVQKEKKKGDSEVTAPIVTSMGMNVDCALTTNEEFKSYAEGIFSYTGKEVFESTVYGGYVAIYPQIDGWDPTAGADVVIYDGTGNPVPVENYELQKDDKGIYVGLNADELTYPILAGFNDMQRVCQRVVIINNMGFRSKRK
;
A
#
# COMPACT_ATOMS: atom_id res chain seq x y z
N MET A 1 -13.12 -46.32 8.35
CA MET A 1 -12.78 -45.70 7.06
C MET A 1 -13.02 -44.21 7.26
N GLY A 2 -11.97 -43.39 7.23
CA GLY A 2 -12.16 -41.95 7.39
C GLY A 2 -12.84 -41.45 6.12
N ASP A 3 -14.03 -40.86 6.25
CA ASP A 3 -14.71 -40.27 5.10
C ASP A 3 -13.76 -39.25 4.47
N ALA A 4 -13.36 -39.50 3.22
CA ALA A 4 -12.68 -38.49 2.44
C ALA A 4 -13.67 -37.34 2.25
N TYR A 5 -13.24 -36.12 2.54
CA TYR A 5 -14.03 -34.92 2.30
C TYR A 5 -13.61 -34.30 0.98
N GLN A 6 -14.60 -33.95 0.16
CA GLN A 6 -14.41 -33.13 -1.03
C GLN A 6 -14.64 -31.67 -0.65
N LEU A 7 -13.66 -30.82 -0.97
CA LEU A 7 -13.81 -29.38 -0.85
C LEU A 7 -14.66 -28.87 -2.01
N VAL A 8 -15.71 -28.13 -1.69
CA VAL A 8 -16.54 -27.40 -2.65
C VAL A 8 -16.41 -25.92 -2.36
N VAL A 9 -16.12 -25.12 -3.38
CA VAL A 9 -15.87 -23.69 -3.24
C VAL A 9 -16.67 -22.93 -4.28
N PHE A 10 -17.47 -21.97 -3.83
CA PHE A 10 -18.18 -21.05 -4.70
C PHE A 10 -17.52 -19.67 -4.66
N ASP A 11 -17.21 -19.10 -5.82
CA ASP A 11 -16.91 -17.68 -5.98
C ASP A 11 -18.21 -16.89 -5.96
N LYS A 12 -18.33 -15.98 -5.00
CA LYS A 12 -19.52 -15.15 -4.83
C LYS A 12 -19.36 -13.86 -5.60
N LYS A 13 -20.23 -13.68 -6.59
CA LYS A 13 -20.36 -12.48 -7.39
C LYS A 13 -21.70 -11.79 -7.11
N GLU A 14 -21.81 -10.56 -7.60
CA GLU A 14 -23.06 -9.79 -7.50
C GLU A 14 -24.21 -10.48 -8.25
N ASP A 15 -23.89 -11.23 -9.32
CA ASP A 15 -24.84 -11.95 -10.16
C ASP A 15 -24.98 -13.44 -9.81
N GLY A 16 -24.45 -13.87 -8.65
CA GLY A 16 -24.66 -15.21 -8.10
C GLY A 16 -23.39 -15.96 -7.69
N LEU A 17 -23.58 -17.21 -7.28
CA LEU A 17 -22.55 -18.17 -6.90
C LEU A 17 -22.10 -18.99 -8.10
N ARG A 18 -20.79 -19.19 -8.24
CA ARG A 18 -20.19 -19.99 -9.32
C ARG A 18 -19.11 -20.90 -8.78
N GLU A 19 -18.90 -22.05 -9.42
CA GLU A 19 -17.77 -22.91 -9.09
C GLU A 19 -16.43 -22.15 -9.18
N GLU A 20 -15.64 -22.21 -8.11
CA GLU A 20 -14.30 -21.64 -8.07
C GLU A 20 -13.32 -22.56 -8.79
N THR A 21 -12.87 -22.16 -9.98
CA THR A 21 -12.01 -22.99 -10.85
C THR A 21 -10.54 -22.57 -10.87
N SER A 22 -10.17 -21.45 -10.24
CA SER A 22 -8.78 -20.97 -10.20
C SER A 22 -7.91 -21.74 -9.20
N GLY A 23 -8.53 -22.48 -8.29
CA GLY A 23 -7.82 -23.18 -7.22
C GLY A 23 -7.26 -22.21 -6.19
N ALA A 24 -7.94 -21.08 -5.99
CA ALA A 24 -7.57 -20.07 -5.00
C ALA A 24 -7.70 -20.62 -3.58
N VAL A 25 -8.64 -21.52 -3.34
CA VAL A 25 -8.84 -22.16 -2.04
C VAL A 25 -8.49 -23.64 -2.16
N LYS A 26 -7.57 -24.11 -1.31
CA LYS A 26 -7.13 -25.52 -1.30
C LYS A 26 -7.17 -26.09 0.11
N LEU A 27 -7.65 -27.32 0.22
CA LEU A 27 -7.49 -28.15 1.41
C LEU A 27 -6.28 -29.07 1.24
N GLN A 28 -5.43 -29.14 2.26
CA GLN A 28 -4.30 -30.07 2.36
C GLN A 28 -4.31 -30.73 3.74
N GLY A 29 -4.09 -32.05 3.81
CA GLY A 29 -3.98 -32.77 5.09
C GLY A 29 -4.59 -34.17 5.07
N GLU A 30 -4.28 -34.97 6.09
CA GLU A 30 -4.84 -36.33 6.31
C GLU A 30 -5.21 -36.52 7.80
N LYS A 31 -6.19 -37.40 8.07
CA LYS A 31 -6.49 -37.92 9.43
C LYS A 31 -6.88 -36.87 10.49
N GLY A 32 -7.56 -35.80 10.08
CA GLY A 32 -8.13 -34.79 10.98
C GLY A 32 -7.33 -33.50 11.11
N ASP A 33 -6.07 -33.48 10.67
CA ASP A 33 -5.29 -32.25 10.51
C ASP A 33 -5.49 -31.68 9.11
N VAL A 34 -6.51 -30.83 8.97
CA VAL A 34 -6.90 -30.22 7.71
C VAL A 34 -6.43 -28.76 7.67
N LYS A 35 -5.60 -28.42 6.67
CA LYS A 35 -5.10 -27.07 6.42
C LYS A 35 -5.79 -26.48 5.20
N LEU A 36 -6.57 -25.43 5.40
CA LEU A 36 -7.09 -24.58 4.32
C LEU A 36 -6.05 -23.51 3.98
N THR A 37 -5.76 -23.37 2.69
CA THR A 37 -4.88 -22.31 2.16
C THR A 37 -5.66 -21.49 1.15
N VAL A 38 -5.47 -20.17 1.21
CA VAL A 38 -6.07 -19.21 0.29
C VAL A 38 -4.93 -18.50 -0.44
N ALA A 39 -4.98 -18.50 -1.78
CA ALA A 39 -3.97 -17.89 -2.61
C ALA A 39 -3.87 -16.36 -2.35
N PRO A 40 -2.71 -15.74 -2.60
CA PRO A 40 -2.58 -14.29 -2.57
C PRO A 40 -3.58 -13.62 -3.54
N LEU A 41 -4.03 -12.42 -3.18
CA LEU A 41 -4.85 -11.57 -4.04
C LEU A 41 -3.98 -10.45 -4.59
N GLY A 42 -3.92 -10.32 -5.91
CA GLY A 42 -3.12 -9.27 -6.57
C GLY A 42 -3.75 -7.87 -6.45
N SER A 43 -5.06 -7.76 -6.66
CA SER A 43 -5.82 -6.50 -6.63
C SER A 43 -7.33 -6.76 -6.52
N GLY A 44 -8.12 -5.76 -6.11
CA GLY A 44 -9.58 -5.85 -6.05
C GLY A 44 -10.11 -6.57 -4.81
N SER A 45 -11.22 -7.30 -4.95
CA SER A 45 -11.78 -8.11 -3.86
C SER A 45 -12.45 -9.36 -4.40
N ARG A 46 -12.46 -10.42 -3.59
CA ARG A 46 -13.17 -11.66 -3.87
C ARG A 46 -13.71 -12.26 -2.59
N GLU A 47 -14.78 -13.02 -2.73
CA GLU A 47 -15.49 -13.67 -1.63
C GLU A 47 -15.76 -15.12 -2.03
N PHE A 48 -15.51 -16.06 -1.12
CA PHE A 48 -15.69 -17.48 -1.37
C PHE A 48 -16.54 -18.13 -0.27
N LEU A 49 -17.52 -18.93 -0.67
CA LEU A 49 -18.22 -19.83 0.25
C LEU A 49 -17.60 -21.22 0.16
N VAL A 50 -17.15 -21.75 1.29
CA VAL A 50 -16.38 -23.00 1.37
C VAL A 50 -17.19 -24.06 2.11
N TYR A 51 -17.34 -25.23 1.51
CA TYR A 51 -18.02 -26.39 2.06
C TYR A 51 -17.12 -27.62 2.03
N ALA A 52 -17.25 -28.48 3.04
CA ALA A 52 -16.57 -29.77 3.13
C ALA A 52 -17.60 -30.90 3.11
N LEU A 53 -17.83 -31.48 1.93
CA LEU A 53 -18.82 -32.54 1.74
C LEU A 53 -18.16 -33.91 1.95
N PRO A 54 -18.81 -34.85 2.66
CA PRO A 54 -18.43 -36.26 2.57
C PRO A 54 -18.46 -36.72 1.12
N GLN A 55 -17.49 -37.53 0.70
CA GLN A 55 -17.39 -38.02 -0.67
C GLN A 55 -18.71 -38.60 -1.20
N SER A 56 -19.43 -39.36 -0.38
CA SER A 56 -20.71 -39.96 -0.73
C SER A 56 -21.80 -38.94 -1.07
N VAL A 57 -21.79 -37.78 -0.41
CA VAL A 57 -22.74 -36.69 -0.66
C VAL A 57 -22.36 -35.96 -1.95
N PHE A 58 -21.06 -35.68 -2.13
CA PHE A 58 -20.55 -35.05 -3.34
C PHE A 58 -20.84 -35.89 -4.60
N GLU A 59 -20.63 -37.20 -4.53
CA GLU A 59 -20.93 -38.13 -5.63
C GLU A 59 -22.43 -38.30 -5.91
N SER A 60 -23.29 -37.93 -4.96
CA SER A 60 -24.75 -37.98 -5.11
C SER A 60 -25.38 -36.70 -5.68
N LEU A 61 -24.58 -35.67 -5.95
CA LEU A 61 -25.07 -34.40 -6.47
C LEU A 61 -25.65 -34.56 -7.89
N GLU A 62 -26.92 -34.25 -8.04
CA GLU A 62 -27.56 -34.12 -9.34
C GLU A 62 -27.21 -32.76 -9.95
N ASN A 63 -26.77 -32.72 -11.21
CA ASN A 63 -26.30 -31.50 -11.91
C ASN A 63 -25.02 -30.87 -11.33
N GLY A 64 -24.14 -31.68 -10.71
CA GLY A 64 -22.87 -31.20 -10.19
C GLY A 64 -23.04 -30.18 -9.07
N LEU A 65 -22.16 -29.17 -8.98
CA LEU A 65 -22.21 -28.17 -7.92
C LEU A 65 -23.44 -27.26 -8.00
N ASP A 66 -23.99 -27.03 -9.19
CA ASP A 66 -25.23 -26.27 -9.37
C ASP A 66 -26.42 -26.94 -8.67
N GLY A 67 -26.36 -28.26 -8.49
CA GLY A 67 -27.34 -29.01 -7.69
C GLY A 67 -27.43 -28.54 -6.23
N MET A 68 -26.36 -27.94 -5.70
CA MET A 68 -26.33 -27.38 -4.36
C MET A 68 -26.98 -26.00 -4.25
N LEU A 69 -27.22 -25.32 -5.37
CA LEU A 69 -27.71 -23.94 -5.38
C LEU A 69 -29.24 -23.88 -5.44
N GLU A 70 -29.81 -22.83 -4.87
CA GLU A 70 -31.21 -22.45 -5.10
C GLU A 70 -31.43 -22.06 -6.56
N GLU A 71 -32.69 -22.01 -7.01
CA GLU A 71 -33.04 -21.71 -8.42
C GLU A 71 -32.51 -20.35 -8.91
N ASP A 72 -32.27 -19.40 -8.00
CA ASP A 72 -31.73 -18.08 -8.30
C ASP A 72 -30.20 -18.02 -8.36
N PHE A 73 -29.51 -19.14 -8.03
CA PHE A 73 -28.05 -19.24 -7.94
C PHE A 73 -27.41 -18.26 -6.93
N MET A 74 -28.19 -17.57 -6.09
CA MET A 74 -27.68 -16.57 -5.16
C MET A 74 -27.23 -17.19 -3.82
N THR A 75 -27.81 -18.33 -3.47
CA THR A 75 -27.55 -19.03 -2.22
C THR A 75 -27.44 -20.54 -2.40
N VAL A 76 -26.71 -21.19 -1.50
CA VAL A 76 -26.68 -22.65 -1.39
C VAL A 76 -27.93 -23.12 -0.63
N LYS A 77 -28.54 -24.22 -1.06
CA LYS A 77 -29.69 -24.86 -0.40
C LYS A 77 -29.34 -25.22 1.04
N SER A 78 -30.29 -25.03 1.95
CA SER A 78 -30.11 -25.27 3.38
C SER A 78 -29.77 -26.73 3.75
N ASP A 79 -30.10 -27.69 2.87
CA ASP A 79 -29.70 -29.10 2.99
C ASP A 79 -28.17 -29.28 3.15
N TYR A 80 -27.38 -28.31 2.68
CA TYR A 80 -25.92 -28.33 2.73
C TYR A 80 -25.32 -27.48 3.87
N ASP A 81 -26.12 -26.80 4.69
CA ASP A 81 -25.64 -25.92 5.78
C ASP A 81 -24.74 -26.66 6.77
N ARG A 82 -25.03 -27.95 7.02
CA ARG A 82 -24.23 -28.80 7.90
C ARG A 82 -22.81 -29.09 7.40
N TYR A 83 -22.54 -28.80 6.12
CA TYR A 83 -21.23 -28.96 5.48
C TYR A 83 -20.50 -27.64 5.30
N PHE A 84 -21.11 -26.52 5.70
CA PHE A 84 -20.49 -25.21 5.62
C PHE A 84 -19.25 -25.16 6.51
N LEU A 85 -18.14 -24.68 5.93
CA LEU A 85 -16.88 -24.54 6.62
C LEU A 85 -16.65 -23.08 7.00
N MET A 86 -16.67 -22.18 6.02
CA MET A 86 -16.42 -20.76 6.21
C MET A 86 -16.77 -19.90 4.99
N ASP A 87 -16.94 -18.60 5.25
CA ASP A 87 -17.00 -17.52 4.27
C ASP A 87 -15.67 -16.76 4.27
N VAL A 88 -14.98 -16.78 3.14
CA VAL A 88 -13.65 -16.18 2.97
C VAL A 88 -13.78 -14.91 2.15
N VAL A 89 -13.71 -13.77 2.84
CA VAL A 89 -13.63 -12.45 2.19
C VAL A 89 -12.17 -12.02 2.11
N GLN A 90 -11.63 -11.93 0.91
CA GLN A 90 -10.30 -11.40 0.65
C GLN A 90 -10.43 -10.09 -0.11
N LYS A 91 -10.06 -9.00 0.54
CA LYS A 91 -9.95 -7.68 -0.09
C LYS A 91 -8.49 -7.38 -0.33
N GLU A 92 -8.19 -6.60 -1.36
CA GLU A 92 -6.90 -5.97 -1.51
C GLU A 92 -6.53 -5.30 -0.20
N LYS A 93 -5.25 -5.34 0.14
CA LYS A 93 -4.75 -4.58 1.28
C LYS A 93 -4.87 -3.10 0.91
N LYS A 94 -6.02 -2.50 1.19
CA LYS A 94 -6.12 -1.06 1.31
C LYS A 94 -5.21 -0.70 2.48
N LYS A 95 -4.15 0.08 2.24
CA LYS A 95 -3.51 0.81 3.34
C LYS A 95 -4.63 1.67 3.92
N GLY A 96 -5.20 1.20 5.03
CA GLY A 96 -6.23 1.94 5.74
C GLY A 96 -5.67 3.28 6.17
N ASP A 97 -6.55 4.28 6.28
CA ASP A 97 -6.25 5.52 6.98
C ASP A 97 -5.49 5.22 8.30
N SER A 98 -4.43 6.00 8.55
CA SER A 98 -3.53 6.00 9.72
C SER A 98 -2.39 4.97 9.75
N GLU A 99 -1.37 5.19 8.91
CA GLU A 99 -0.04 5.67 9.37
C GLU A 99 0.69 6.16 8.12
N VAL A 100 0.71 7.46 7.89
CA VAL A 100 1.46 7.99 6.74
C VAL A 100 2.93 7.69 6.99
N THR A 101 3.46 6.76 6.19
CA THR A 101 4.84 6.31 6.30
C THR A 101 5.73 7.52 6.11
N ALA A 102 6.49 7.90 7.13
CA ALA A 102 7.38 9.04 7.05
C ALA A 102 8.41 8.83 5.92
N PRO A 103 8.86 9.91 5.26
CA PRO A 103 10.02 9.86 4.38
C PRO A 103 11.23 9.26 5.09
N ILE A 104 12.09 8.58 4.34
CA ILE A 104 13.43 8.28 4.82
C ILE A 104 14.31 9.43 4.36
N VAL A 105 15.09 10.01 5.27
CA VAL A 105 16.09 11.01 4.95
C VAL A 105 17.45 10.50 5.40
N THR A 106 18.45 10.64 4.55
CA THR A 106 19.83 10.37 4.91
C THR A 106 20.70 11.59 4.68
N SER A 107 21.74 11.75 5.50
CA SER A 107 22.76 12.78 5.36
C SER A 107 24.12 12.12 5.59
N MET A 108 25.05 12.33 4.67
CA MET A 108 26.39 11.72 4.74
C MET A 108 26.34 10.18 4.88
N GLY A 109 25.36 9.55 4.23
CA GLY A 109 25.14 8.09 4.27
C GLY A 109 24.48 7.55 5.54
N MET A 110 24.14 8.40 6.51
CA MET A 110 23.45 8.00 7.75
C MET A 110 21.98 8.39 7.71
N ASN A 111 21.11 7.51 8.22
CA ASN A 111 19.71 7.87 8.42
C ASN A 111 19.61 8.99 9.45
N VAL A 112 18.73 9.96 9.20
CA VAL A 112 18.37 11.03 10.13
C VAL A 112 16.88 10.98 10.42
N ASP A 113 16.49 11.50 11.58
CA ASP A 113 15.08 11.52 11.97
C ASP A 113 14.28 12.41 11.02
N CYS A 114 13.16 11.90 10.54
CA CYS A 114 12.17 12.63 9.75
C CYS A 114 10.80 12.43 10.37
N ALA A 115 10.14 13.54 10.72
CA ALA A 115 8.89 13.52 11.45
C ALA A 115 7.95 14.60 10.92
N LEU A 116 6.68 14.54 11.32
CA LEU A 116 5.74 15.61 11.02
C LEU A 116 6.21 16.93 11.63
N THR A 117 6.18 17.99 10.83
CA THR A 117 6.54 19.32 11.31
C THR A 117 5.50 19.83 12.29
N THR A 118 5.99 20.47 13.34
CA THR A 118 5.17 21.30 14.24
C THR A 118 5.26 22.79 13.89
N ASN A 119 6.04 23.15 12.87
CA ASN A 119 6.23 24.53 12.42
C ASN A 119 5.11 24.95 11.46
N GLU A 120 4.25 25.87 11.90
CA GLU A 120 3.16 26.42 11.10
C GLU A 120 3.65 27.21 9.87
N GLU A 121 4.85 27.81 9.93
CA GLU A 121 5.43 28.49 8.75
C GLU A 121 5.75 27.50 7.64
N PHE A 122 6.27 26.31 7.98
CA PHE A 122 6.55 25.27 6.99
C PHE A 122 5.29 24.70 6.37
N LYS A 123 4.19 24.60 7.14
CA LYS A 123 2.88 24.25 6.59
C LYS A 123 2.38 25.33 5.62
N SER A 124 2.53 26.60 5.98
CA SER A 124 2.17 27.72 5.09
C SER A 124 3.03 27.76 3.82
N TYR A 125 4.32 27.47 3.91
CA TYR A 125 5.20 27.38 2.74
C TYR A 125 4.80 26.21 1.84
N ALA A 126 4.45 25.06 2.41
CA ALA A 126 3.97 23.91 1.65
C ALA A 126 2.71 24.25 0.83
N GLU A 127 1.74 24.90 1.46
CA GLU A 127 0.51 25.38 0.80
C GLU A 127 0.82 26.42 -0.28
N GLY A 128 1.64 27.44 0.04
CA GLY A 128 1.91 28.56 -0.86
C GLY A 128 2.80 28.21 -2.06
N ILE A 129 3.85 27.41 -1.86
CA ILE A 129 4.84 27.10 -2.90
C ILE A 129 4.39 25.92 -3.77
N PHE A 130 3.86 24.86 -3.15
CA PHE A 130 3.53 23.62 -3.85
C PHE A 130 2.02 23.44 -4.09
N SER A 131 1.18 24.40 -3.68
CA SER A 131 -0.28 24.22 -3.66
C SER A 131 -0.70 22.95 -2.89
N TYR A 132 0.09 22.59 -1.86
CA TYR A 132 -0.11 21.35 -1.13
C TYR A 132 -1.31 21.46 -0.20
N THR A 133 -2.32 20.62 -0.43
CA THR A 133 -3.56 20.58 0.39
C THR A 133 -3.56 19.46 1.43
N GLY A 134 -2.47 18.68 1.51
CA GLY A 134 -2.32 17.63 2.51
C GLY A 134 -2.03 18.19 3.90
N LYS A 135 -2.35 17.41 4.94
CA LYS A 135 -2.16 17.84 6.35
C LYS A 135 -0.74 17.56 6.87
N GLU A 136 0.03 16.77 6.14
CA GLU A 136 1.26 16.16 6.61
C GLU A 136 2.44 16.74 5.86
N VAL A 137 3.13 17.66 6.50
CA VAL A 137 4.43 18.19 6.06
C VAL A 137 5.49 17.56 6.95
N PHE A 138 6.51 16.98 6.35
CA PHE A 138 7.59 16.33 7.09
C PHE A 138 8.78 17.26 7.19
N GLU A 139 9.51 17.20 8.30
CA GLU A 139 10.77 17.89 8.48
C GLU A 139 11.86 16.95 8.97
N SER A 140 13.09 17.23 8.58
CA SER A 140 14.29 16.54 9.04
C SER A 140 15.42 17.55 9.25
N THR A 141 16.32 17.26 10.19
CA THR A 141 17.52 18.08 10.43
C THR A 141 18.76 17.26 10.07
N VAL A 142 19.52 17.74 9.08
CA VAL A 142 20.68 17.05 8.51
C VAL A 142 22.01 17.66 8.99
N TYR A 143 23.09 16.91 8.78
CA TYR A 143 24.47 17.31 9.11
C TYR A 143 25.14 18.14 8.00
N GLY A 144 24.48 18.33 6.86
CA GLY A 144 25.06 18.86 5.63
C GLY A 144 25.46 17.77 4.64
N GLY A 145 26.26 18.17 3.66
CA GLY A 145 26.78 17.33 2.57
C GLY A 145 25.69 16.73 1.69
N TYR A 146 25.93 15.51 1.21
CA TYR A 146 24.97 14.81 0.38
C TYR A 146 23.76 14.34 1.20
N VAL A 147 22.57 14.76 0.77
CA VAL A 147 21.29 14.40 1.35
C VAL A 147 20.49 13.59 0.34
N ALA A 148 19.95 12.46 0.77
CA ALA A 148 19.00 11.68 -0.01
C ALA A 148 17.63 11.64 0.67
N ILE A 149 16.58 11.97 -0.08
CA ILE A 149 15.19 12.04 0.38
C ILE A 149 14.39 10.97 -0.35
N TYR A 150 13.90 9.99 0.39
CA TYR A 150 13.03 8.93 -0.09
C TYR A 150 11.59 9.32 0.27
N PRO A 151 10.73 9.67 -0.70
CA PRO A 151 9.43 10.21 -0.39
C PRO A 151 8.50 9.20 0.26
N GLN A 152 8.69 7.88 0.09
CA GLN A 152 7.82 6.83 0.65
C GLN A 152 6.33 7.04 0.30
N ILE A 153 6.07 7.42 -0.96
CA ILE A 153 4.73 7.58 -1.52
C ILE A 153 4.44 6.36 -2.39
N ASP A 154 3.31 5.69 -2.15
CA ASP A 154 2.92 4.54 -2.96
C ASP A 154 2.65 4.95 -4.40
N GLY A 155 3.24 4.21 -5.34
CA GLY A 155 3.05 4.45 -6.77
C GLY A 155 3.71 5.73 -7.29
N TRP A 156 4.49 6.45 -6.47
CA TRP A 156 5.30 7.56 -6.97
C TRP A 156 6.46 7.02 -7.80
N ASP A 157 6.39 7.27 -9.11
CA ASP A 157 7.36 6.79 -10.10
C ASP A 157 7.71 7.91 -11.08
N PRO A 158 8.90 8.49 -10.98
CA PRO A 158 9.35 9.54 -11.89
C PRO A 158 9.43 9.10 -13.36
N THR A 159 9.64 7.80 -13.60
CA THR A 159 9.69 7.27 -14.97
C THR A 159 8.31 7.22 -15.63
N ALA A 160 7.24 7.24 -14.83
CA ALA A 160 5.86 7.33 -15.26
C ALA A 160 5.35 8.78 -15.40
N GLY A 161 6.19 9.78 -15.11
CA GLY A 161 5.86 11.20 -15.22
C GLY A 161 5.52 11.90 -13.91
N ALA A 162 5.65 11.21 -12.77
CA ALA A 162 5.74 11.91 -11.47
C ALA A 162 7.03 12.76 -11.42
N ASP A 163 7.06 13.80 -10.59
CA ASP A 163 8.26 14.63 -10.48
C ASP A 163 8.49 15.14 -9.05
N VAL A 164 9.61 15.82 -8.88
CA VAL A 164 9.98 16.54 -7.66
C VAL A 164 10.31 17.97 -8.03
N VAL A 165 9.90 18.91 -7.19
CA VAL A 165 10.28 20.33 -7.28
C VAL A 165 10.94 20.72 -5.97
N ILE A 166 12.11 21.34 -6.05
CA ILE A 166 12.90 21.71 -4.87
C ILE A 166 13.12 23.22 -4.88
N TYR A 167 12.95 23.84 -3.71
CA TYR A 167 13.28 25.23 -3.45
C TYR A 167 14.30 25.33 -2.32
N ASP A 168 15.23 26.28 -2.41
CA ASP A 168 16.11 26.62 -1.29
C ASP A 168 15.44 27.60 -0.33
N GLY A 169 16.12 27.90 0.78
CA GLY A 169 15.64 28.77 1.85
C GLY A 169 15.52 30.25 1.46
N THR A 170 15.97 30.63 0.26
CA THR A 170 15.74 31.97 -0.31
C THR A 170 14.49 32.02 -1.19
N GLY A 171 13.83 30.87 -1.41
CA GLY A 171 12.67 30.73 -2.29
C GLY A 171 13.04 30.59 -3.76
N ASN A 172 14.31 30.30 -4.08
CA ASN A 172 14.73 30.04 -5.45
C ASN A 172 14.57 28.56 -5.78
N PRO A 173 14.06 28.20 -6.97
CA PRO A 173 14.00 26.81 -7.39
C PRO A 173 15.42 26.27 -7.58
N VAL A 174 15.67 25.08 -7.06
CA VAL A 174 16.93 24.36 -7.27
C VAL A 174 16.90 23.77 -8.69
N PRO A 175 17.89 24.09 -9.55
CA PRO A 175 17.95 23.56 -10.91
C PRO A 175 18.01 22.04 -10.94
N VAL A 176 17.44 21.43 -11.99
CA VAL A 176 17.35 19.97 -12.15
C VAL A 176 18.72 19.29 -12.23
N GLU A 177 19.74 20.01 -12.67
CA GLU A 177 21.12 19.56 -12.72
C GLU A 177 21.81 19.49 -11.34
N ASN A 178 21.22 20.11 -10.31
CA ASN A 178 21.78 20.18 -8.96
C ASN A 178 21.21 19.10 -8.02
N TYR A 179 20.35 18.23 -8.54
CA TYR A 179 19.89 17.05 -7.83
C TYR A 179 19.75 15.88 -8.80
N GLU A 180 19.68 14.68 -8.25
CA GLU A 180 19.57 13.45 -9.02
C GLU A 180 18.42 12.58 -8.53
N LEU A 181 17.86 11.81 -9.45
CA LEU A 181 16.93 10.74 -9.16
C LEU A 181 17.66 9.42 -9.26
N GLN A 182 17.69 8.69 -8.16
CA GLN A 182 18.39 7.41 -8.04
C GLN A 182 17.47 6.39 -7.40
N LYS A 183 17.85 5.11 -7.47
CA LYS A 183 17.09 4.00 -6.90
C LYS A 183 18.03 3.01 -6.22
N ASP A 184 17.70 2.64 -5.00
CA ASP A 184 18.36 1.58 -4.25
C ASP A 184 17.35 0.65 -3.56
N ASP A 185 17.81 -0.17 -2.62
CA ASP A 185 16.98 -1.13 -1.86
C ASP A 185 15.91 -0.46 -0.99
N LYS A 186 16.04 0.83 -0.64
CA LYS A 186 15.06 1.61 0.14
C LYS A 186 14.02 2.28 -0.76
N GLY A 187 14.25 2.33 -2.06
CA GLY A 187 13.34 2.86 -3.07
C GLY A 187 13.98 3.94 -3.96
N ILE A 188 13.12 4.68 -4.65
CA ILE A 188 13.52 5.84 -5.45
C ILE A 188 13.74 7.02 -4.49
N TYR A 189 14.82 7.78 -4.71
CA TYR A 189 15.13 8.94 -3.90
C TYR A 189 15.64 10.09 -4.74
N VAL A 190 15.57 11.28 -4.13
CA VAL A 190 16.16 12.51 -4.66
C VAL A 190 17.42 12.81 -3.87
N GLY A 191 18.56 12.83 -4.57
CA GLY A 191 19.87 13.11 -4.00
C GLY A 191 20.33 14.52 -4.35
N LEU A 192 20.87 15.28 -3.39
CA LEU A 192 21.42 16.61 -3.64
C LEU A 192 22.56 16.95 -2.67
N ASN A 193 23.45 17.86 -3.08
CA ASN A 193 24.45 18.42 -2.17
C ASN A 193 23.86 19.62 -1.41
N ALA A 194 23.46 19.39 -0.17
CA ALA A 194 22.76 20.40 0.63
C ALA A 194 23.66 21.53 1.13
N ASP A 195 24.98 21.38 1.07
CA ASP A 195 25.93 22.44 1.46
C ASP A 195 26.00 23.59 0.44
N GLU A 196 25.55 23.34 -0.79
CA GLU A 196 25.51 24.33 -1.88
C GLU A 196 24.22 25.15 -1.87
N LEU A 197 23.29 24.86 -0.95
CA LEU A 197 21.98 25.47 -0.88
C LEU A 197 21.77 26.24 0.42
N THR A 198 20.89 27.24 0.36
CA THR A 198 20.42 27.92 1.57
C THR A 198 19.36 27.07 2.25
N TYR A 199 19.46 26.90 3.56
CA TYR A 199 18.43 26.22 4.36
C TYR A 199 17.31 27.20 4.80
N PRO A 200 16.08 26.70 5.04
CA PRO A 200 15.62 25.32 4.83
C PRO A 200 15.45 24.99 3.35
N ILE A 201 15.69 23.73 2.97
CA ILE A 201 15.43 23.24 1.61
C ILE A 201 14.06 22.56 1.61
N LEU A 202 13.21 22.88 0.65
CA LEU A 202 11.85 22.36 0.55
C LEU A 202 11.72 21.48 -0.69
N ALA A 203 11.31 20.23 -0.52
CA ALA A 203 11.07 19.30 -1.61
C ALA A 203 9.58 18.92 -1.67
N GLY A 204 8.92 19.26 -2.77
CA GLY A 204 7.56 18.86 -3.10
C GLY A 204 7.55 17.73 -4.12
N PHE A 205 6.92 16.61 -3.77
CA PHE A 205 6.81 15.43 -4.62
C PHE A 205 5.44 15.39 -5.26
N ASN A 206 5.38 15.44 -6.59
CA ASN A 206 4.11 15.49 -7.32
C ASN A 206 3.82 14.17 -8.03
N ASP A 207 2.55 13.88 -8.22
CA ASP A 207 2.10 12.77 -9.06
C ASP A 207 2.20 13.10 -10.57
N MET A 208 1.76 12.16 -11.42
CA MET A 208 1.74 12.34 -12.88
C MET A 208 0.85 13.50 -13.36
N GLN A 209 -0.06 13.99 -12.51
CA GLN A 209 -0.93 15.14 -12.79
C GLN A 209 -0.33 16.46 -12.26
N ARG A 210 0.89 16.42 -11.73
CA ARG A 210 1.57 17.52 -11.04
C ARG A 210 0.83 18.03 -9.80
N VAL A 211 0.07 17.17 -9.14
CA VAL A 211 -0.51 17.47 -7.84
C VAL A 211 0.47 17.06 -6.76
N CYS A 212 0.84 17.99 -5.88
CA CYS A 212 1.77 17.73 -4.78
C CYS A 212 1.16 16.73 -3.78
N GLN A 213 1.81 15.58 -3.62
CA GLN A 213 1.40 14.50 -2.75
C GLN A 213 2.13 14.52 -1.39
N ARG A 214 3.31 15.15 -1.33
CA ARG A 214 4.11 15.23 -0.12
C ARG A 214 5.09 16.38 -0.15
N VAL A 215 5.31 16.99 1.01
CA VAL A 215 6.35 18.00 1.22
C VAL A 215 7.30 17.56 2.32
N VAL A 216 8.61 17.66 2.05
CA VAL A 216 9.69 17.36 2.99
C VAL A 216 10.58 18.60 3.12
N ILE A 217 10.78 19.06 4.35
CA ILE A 217 11.61 20.20 4.70
C ILE A 217 12.91 19.71 5.31
N ILE A 218 14.03 20.13 4.74
CA ILE A 218 15.36 19.79 5.22
C ILE A 218 15.97 21.02 5.89
N ASN A 219 16.25 20.90 7.19
CA ASN A 219 16.96 21.88 8.00
C ASN A 219 18.41 21.46 8.20
N ASN A 220 19.30 22.41 8.52
CA ASN A 220 20.67 22.11 8.94
C ASN A 220 20.75 22.16 10.47
N MET A 221 21.56 21.30 11.10
CA MET A 221 21.89 21.41 12.53
C MET A 221 22.45 22.80 12.93
N GLY A 222 23.09 23.52 12.00
CA GLY A 222 23.51 24.92 12.21
C GLY A 222 22.35 25.92 12.28
N PHE A 223 21.19 25.56 11.74
CA PHE A 223 19.95 26.33 11.77
C PHE A 223 19.11 25.93 12.98
N ARG A 224 19.63 26.12 14.20
CA ARG A 224 18.74 26.25 15.35
C ARG A 224 17.99 27.56 15.15
N SER A 225 16.74 27.46 14.68
CA SER A 225 15.72 28.49 14.94
C SER A 225 15.94 28.96 16.37
N LYS A 226 16.33 30.23 16.52
CA LYS A 226 16.40 30.85 17.83
C LYS A 226 14.96 30.84 18.34
N ARG A 227 14.62 29.86 19.19
CA ARG A 227 13.47 29.94 20.09
C ARG A 227 13.60 31.29 20.80
N LYS A 228 12.79 32.26 20.39
CA LYS A 228 12.52 33.47 21.16
C LYS A 228 11.34 33.17 22.07
#